data_AF-A0A151GX71-F1
#
_entry.id   AF-A0A151GX71-F1
#
_cell.length_a   1.000
_cell.length_b   1.000
_cell.length_c   1.000
_cell.angle_alpha   90.00
_cell.angle_beta   90.00
_cell.angle_gamma   90.00
#
_symmetry.space_group_name_H-M   'P 1'
#
loop_
_entity.id
_entity.type
_entity.pdbx_description
1 polymer ?
#
loop_
_entity_poly.entity_id
_entity_poly.type
_entity_poly.pdbx_seq_one_letter_code
_entity_poly.pdbx_strand_id
1 'polypeptide(L)'
;MAPRATAKTKKSKKKDAVSALLTCPKSPLAVADLRAILSHPMAWDSLSSEEQAEMLALFPDGKHIIEADGRRRPNFDSLLSDDSFRKGCADFAANISDGRHDDAWLEDAWKAHVRRKRGSFDHHLDATFEKEWNVRLPVDLKARRS
;
A
#
# COMPACT_ATOMS: atom_id res chain seq x y z
N MET A 1 48.15 -0.86 22.64
CA MET A 1 46.84 -1.45 22.26
C MET A 1 46.07 -0.40 21.46
N ALA A 2 45.98 -0.54 20.14
CA ALA A 2 45.17 0.35 19.31
C ALA A 2 43.73 -0.18 19.22
N PRO A 3 42.69 0.67 19.33
CA PRO A 3 41.32 0.20 19.17
C PRO A 3 41.01 -0.06 17.69
N ARG A 4 40.45 -1.24 17.43
CA ARG A 4 40.03 -1.74 16.12
C ARG A 4 38.73 -1.05 15.70
N ALA A 5 38.79 -0.26 14.63
CA ALA A 5 37.61 0.40 14.06
C ALA A 5 36.57 -0.63 13.58
N THR A 6 35.32 -0.46 14.02
CA THR A 6 34.19 -1.35 13.69
C THR A 6 33.56 -0.94 12.36
N ALA A 7 33.70 -1.79 11.34
CA ALA A 7 33.01 -1.67 10.07
C ALA A 7 31.52 -2.05 10.21
N LYS A 8 30.66 -1.13 10.65
CA LYS A 8 29.18 -1.33 10.72
C LYS A 8 28.36 -0.32 9.91
N THR A 9 28.97 0.51 9.07
CA THR A 9 28.32 1.74 8.54
C THR A 9 27.67 1.65 7.15
N LYS A 10 27.77 0.53 6.41
CA LYS A 10 27.23 0.45 5.04
C LYS A 10 25.81 -0.12 4.93
N LYS A 11 25.37 -1.00 5.85
CA LYS A 11 24.03 -1.61 5.80
C LYS A 11 22.93 -0.68 6.36
N SER A 12 23.23 0.13 7.38
CA SER A 12 22.27 1.10 7.92
C SER A 12 21.88 2.15 6.87
N LYS A 13 22.88 2.75 6.22
CA LYS A 13 22.68 3.76 5.16
C LYS A 13 21.80 3.29 4.01
N LYS A 14 21.80 2.00 3.68
CA LYS A 14 20.94 1.44 2.63
C LYS A 14 19.48 1.34 3.07
N LYS A 15 19.22 0.93 4.32
CA LYS A 15 17.87 0.89 4.88
C LYS A 15 17.27 2.29 4.96
N ASP A 16 18.07 3.24 5.42
CA ASP A 16 17.69 4.65 5.53
C ASP A 16 17.39 5.27 4.15
N ALA A 17 18.11 4.84 3.11
CA ALA A 17 17.86 5.29 1.73
C ALA A 17 16.56 4.72 1.16
N VAL A 18 16.21 3.46 1.48
CA VAL A 18 14.95 2.83 1.02
C VAL A 18 13.75 3.46 1.73
N SER A 19 13.82 3.67 3.05
CA SER A 19 12.75 4.34 3.78
C SER A 19 12.56 5.76 3.27
N ALA A 20 13.63 6.53 3.09
CA ALA A 20 13.55 7.88 2.52
C ALA A 20 12.94 7.89 1.10
N LEU A 21 13.15 6.84 0.30
CA LEU A 21 12.60 6.73 -1.04
C LEU A 21 11.08 6.47 -1.04
N LEU A 22 10.53 5.90 0.03
CA LEU A 22 9.10 5.65 0.20
C LEU A 22 8.36 6.78 0.93
N THR A 23 9.07 7.54 1.77
CA THR A 23 8.45 8.58 2.63
C THR A 23 8.71 10.01 2.17
N CYS A 24 9.81 10.28 1.44
CA CYS A 24 10.17 11.62 1.03
C CYS A 24 9.33 12.11 -0.17
N PRO A 25 8.68 13.28 -0.09
CA PRO A 25 7.93 13.86 -1.21
C PRO A 25 8.76 14.14 -2.46
N LYS A 26 10.07 14.35 -2.28
CA LYS A 26 11.03 14.60 -3.37
C LYS A 26 11.65 13.32 -3.92
N SER A 27 11.13 12.16 -3.52
CA SER A 27 11.58 10.87 -4.02
C SER A 27 11.38 10.77 -5.53
N PRO A 28 12.30 10.16 -6.28
CA PRO A 28 12.10 9.88 -7.70
C PRO A 28 10.86 9.02 -7.96
N LEU A 29 10.37 8.25 -6.98
CA LEU A 29 9.13 7.48 -7.10
C LEU A 29 7.87 8.35 -7.24
N ALA A 30 7.90 9.61 -6.81
CA ALA A 30 6.77 10.52 -6.94
C ALA A 30 6.49 10.92 -8.40
N VAL A 31 7.53 10.89 -9.25
CA VAL A 31 7.46 11.33 -10.65
C VAL A 31 7.60 10.17 -11.63
N ALA A 32 8.20 9.06 -11.20
CA ALA A 32 8.42 7.89 -12.05
C ALA A 32 7.11 7.19 -12.46
N ASP A 33 7.10 6.59 -13.65
CA ASP A 33 6.01 5.73 -14.10
C ASP A 33 6.09 4.36 -13.40
N LEU A 34 5.48 4.28 -12.21
CA LEU A 34 5.46 3.07 -11.39
C LEU A 34 4.79 1.89 -12.11
N ARG A 35 3.80 2.14 -12.96
CA ARG A 35 3.12 1.08 -13.71
C ARG A 35 4.09 0.42 -14.67
N ALA A 36 4.86 1.22 -15.42
CA ALA A 36 5.88 0.70 -16.31
C ALA A 36 6.99 -0.05 -15.57
N ILE A 37 7.45 0.49 -14.43
CA ILE A 37 8.52 -0.12 -13.62
C ILE A 37 8.08 -1.48 -13.06
N LEU A 38 6.91 -1.54 -12.42
CA LEU A 38 6.42 -2.75 -11.75
C LEU A 38 5.94 -3.83 -12.72
N SER A 39 5.52 -3.44 -13.92
CA SER A 39 5.12 -4.40 -14.96
C SER A 39 6.29 -4.89 -15.82
N HIS A 40 7.52 -4.43 -15.53
CA HIS A 40 8.69 -4.84 -16.28
C HIS A 40 9.19 -6.22 -15.81
N PRO A 41 9.48 -7.20 -16.69
CA PRO A 41 9.94 -8.53 -16.30
C PRO A 41 11.18 -8.51 -15.40
N MET A 42 12.13 -7.60 -15.66
CA MET A 42 13.32 -7.44 -14.82
C MET A 42 13.01 -7.08 -13.36
N ALA A 43 11.89 -6.40 -13.08
CA ALA A 43 11.50 -6.11 -11.70
C ALA A 43 11.14 -7.40 -10.97
N TRP A 44 10.45 -8.32 -11.66
CA TRP A 44 10.09 -9.64 -11.13
C TRP A 44 11.29 -10.57 -10.98
N ASP A 45 12.17 -10.59 -11.99
CA ASP A 45 13.36 -11.45 -12.00
C ASP A 45 14.42 -11.01 -10.97
N SER A 46 14.32 -9.78 -10.47
CA SER A 46 15.22 -9.26 -9.41
C SER A 46 14.87 -9.76 -8.00
N LEU A 47 13.68 -10.32 -7.81
CA LEU A 47 13.17 -10.82 -6.54
C LEU A 47 13.65 -12.24 -6.24
N SER A 48 13.83 -12.57 -4.96
CA SER A 48 14.06 -13.96 -4.53
C SER A 48 12.78 -14.81 -4.65
N SER A 49 12.92 -16.14 -4.59
CA SER A 49 11.78 -17.05 -4.61
C SER A 49 10.79 -16.79 -3.48
N GLU A 50 11.30 -16.41 -2.31
CA GLU A 50 10.48 -16.08 -1.14
C GLU A 50 9.71 -14.77 -1.37
N GLU A 51 10.40 -13.73 -1.85
CA GLU A 51 9.79 -12.42 -2.16
C GLU A 51 8.72 -12.54 -3.26
N GLN A 52 8.95 -13.39 -4.27
CA GLN A 52 7.96 -13.68 -5.31
C GLN A 52 6.71 -14.36 -4.72
N ALA A 53 6.87 -15.30 -3.79
CA ALA A 53 5.75 -15.96 -3.14
C ALA A 53 4.94 -14.99 -2.25
N GLU A 54 5.62 -14.13 -1.50
CA GLU A 54 4.98 -13.07 -0.71
C GLU A 54 4.22 -12.09 -1.62
N MET A 55 4.82 -11.67 -2.72
CA MET A 55 4.20 -10.74 -3.66
C MET A 55 2.94 -11.33 -4.31
N LEU A 56 2.95 -12.62 -4.68
CA LEU A 56 1.76 -13.31 -5.19
C LEU A 56 0.66 -13.45 -4.14
N ALA A 57 1.01 -13.59 -2.85
CA ALA A 57 0.04 -13.65 -1.77
C ALA A 57 -0.66 -12.31 -1.48
N LEU A 58 -0.06 -11.18 -1.88
CA LEU A 58 -0.64 -9.85 -1.74
C LEU A 58 -1.66 -9.50 -2.83
N PHE A 59 -1.73 -10.27 -3.91
CA PHE A 59 -2.75 -10.04 -4.94
C PHE A 59 -4.15 -10.31 -4.38
N PRO A 60 -5.13 -9.43 -4.67
CA PRO A 60 -6.50 -9.58 -4.18
C PRO A 60 -7.21 -10.79 -4.80
N ASP A 61 -6.82 -11.18 -6.02
CA ASP A 61 -7.33 -12.35 -6.71
C ASP A 61 -6.25 -13.06 -7.54
N GLY A 62 -6.54 -14.28 -7.97
CA GLY A 62 -5.65 -15.07 -8.83
C GLY A 62 -5.75 -14.74 -10.32
N LYS A 63 -6.56 -13.74 -10.74
CA LYS A 63 -6.83 -13.51 -12.17
C LYS A 63 -5.61 -13.01 -12.92
N HIS A 64 -4.76 -12.27 -12.23
CA HIS A 64 -3.53 -11.71 -12.80
C HIS A 64 -2.31 -12.60 -12.57
N ILE A 65 -2.50 -13.87 -12.21
CA ILE A 65 -1.40 -14.82 -11.98
C ILE A 65 -1.45 -15.90 -13.07
N ILE A 66 -0.32 -16.13 -13.72
CA ILE A 66 -0.13 -17.21 -14.69
C ILE A 66 0.91 -18.19 -14.18
N GLU A 67 0.73 -19.46 -14.54
CA GLU A 67 1.74 -20.50 -14.38
C GLU A 67 2.48 -20.65 -15.72
N ALA A 68 3.78 -20.39 -15.70
CA ALA A 68 4.67 -20.59 -16.84
C ALA A 68 5.89 -21.38 -16.38
N ASP A 69 6.28 -22.42 -17.13
CA ASP A 69 7.46 -23.25 -16.84
C ASP A 69 7.48 -23.83 -15.41
N GLY A 70 6.29 -24.14 -14.86
CA GLY A 70 6.13 -24.66 -13.50
C GLY A 70 6.31 -23.62 -12.39
N ARG A 71 6.39 -22.33 -12.72
CA ARG A 71 6.49 -21.22 -11.76
C ARG A 71 5.33 -20.24 -11.93
N ARG A 72 4.80 -19.78 -10.80
CA ARG A 72 3.76 -18.73 -10.77
C ARG A 72 4.42 -17.37 -10.94
N ARG A 73 3.83 -16.53 -11.79
CA ARG A 73 4.24 -15.13 -11.98
C ARG A 73 3.05 -14.24 -12.36
N PRO A 74 3.14 -12.92 -12.15
CA PRO A 74 2.13 -12.00 -12.64
C PRO A 74 2.01 -12.04 -14.16
N ASN A 75 0.78 -11.94 -14.66
CA ASN A 75 0.48 -11.69 -16.06
C ASN A 75 0.58 -10.20 -16.34
N PHE A 76 1.74 -9.76 -16.82
CA PHE A 76 2.01 -8.33 -17.04
C PHE A 76 1.08 -7.68 -18.07
N ASP A 77 0.64 -8.40 -19.10
CA ASP A 77 -0.29 -7.85 -20.11
C ASP A 77 -1.68 -7.56 -19.50
N SER A 78 -2.15 -8.50 -18.67
CA SER A 78 -3.38 -8.34 -17.92
C SER A 78 -3.26 -7.24 -16.86
N LEU A 79 -2.16 -7.21 -16.13
CA LEU A 79 -1.89 -6.21 -15.09
C LEU A 79 -1.78 -4.79 -15.66
N LEU A 80 -1.13 -4.64 -16.81
CA LEU A 80 -1.06 -3.37 -17.53
C LEU A 80 -2.45 -2.90 -17.93
N SER A 81 -3.35 -3.79 -18.31
CA SER A 81 -4.70 -3.42 -18.74
C SER A 81 -5.64 -3.10 -17.58
N ASP A 82 -5.32 -3.53 -16.35
CA ASP A 82 -6.19 -3.38 -15.20
C ASP A 82 -6.29 -1.93 -14.68
N ASP A 83 -7.52 -1.46 -14.48
CA ASP A 83 -7.82 -0.12 -13.98
C ASP A 83 -7.42 0.04 -12.51
N SER A 84 -7.61 -1.00 -11.70
CA SER A 84 -7.33 -0.96 -10.26
C SER A 84 -5.83 -0.83 -10.00
N PHE A 85 -5.02 -1.59 -10.72
CA PHE A 85 -3.57 -1.51 -10.66
C PHE A 85 -3.05 -0.14 -11.11
N ARG A 86 -3.54 0.38 -12.23
CA ARG A 86 -3.17 1.71 -12.72
C ARG A 86 -3.52 2.80 -11.71
N LYS A 87 -4.73 2.72 -11.14
CA LYS A 87 -5.16 3.66 -10.11
C LYS A 87 -4.29 3.54 -8.86
N GLY A 88 -3.98 2.33 -8.40
CA GLY A 88 -3.10 2.10 -7.25
C GLY A 88 -1.71 2.71 -7.43
N CYS A 89 -1.12 2.56 -8.62
CA CYS A 89 0.16 3.20 -8.95
C CYS A 89 0.08 4.74 -8.90
N ALA A 90 -0.95 5.32 -9.52
CA ALA A 90 -1.15 6.77 -9.54
C ALA A 90 -1.42 7.34 -8.14
N ASP A 91 -2.29 6.69 -7.37
CA ASP A 91 -2.61 7.05 -5.99
C ASP A 91 -1.34 7.00 -5.13
N PHE A 92 -0.51 5.96 -5.28
CA PHE A 92 0.72 5.82 -4.51
C PHE A 92 1.74 6.92 -4.83
N ALA A 93 1.97 7.23 -6.11
CA ALA A 93 2.86 8.32 -6.52
C ALA A 93 2.35 9.68 -6.00
N ALA A 94 1.04 9.93 -6.11
CA ALA A 94 0.40 11.13 -5.58
C ALA A 94 0.54 11.22 -4.04
N ASN A 95 0.33 10.12 -3.32
CA ASN A 95 0.47 10.07 -1.87
C ASN A 95 1.90 10.37 -1.41
N ILE A 96 2.92 9.87 -2.12
CA ILE A 96 4.31 10.25 -1.86
C ILE A 96 4.49 11.75 -2.09
N SER A 97 4.08 12.27 -3.25
CA SER A 97 4.20 13.69 -3.59
C SER A 97 3.53 14.62 -2.57
N ASP A 98 2.38 14.21 -2.04
CA ASP A 98 1.63 14.93 -1.01
C ASP A 98 2.22 14.78 0.41
N GLY A 99 3.25 13.95 0.60
CA GLY A 99 3.84 13.68 1.92
C GLY A 99 2.96 12.80 2.84
N ARG A 100 2.01 12.06 2.27
CA ARG A 100 1.09 11.17 3.01
C ARG A 100 1.72 9.83 3.42
N HIS A 101 3.03 9.71 3.31
CA HIS A 101 3.80 8.58 3.83
C HIS A 101 4.84 9.01 4.87
N ASP A 102 4.78 10.25 5.37
CA ASP A 102 5.55 10.62 6.55
C ASP A 102 5.05 9.83 7.79
N ASP A 103 5.95 9.56 8.73
CA ASP A 103 5.68 8.68 9.88
C ASP A 103 4.49 9.19 10.70
N ALA A 104 4.38 10.50 10.87
CA ALA A 104 3.26 11.14 11.57
C ALA A 104 1.92 10.89 10.85
N TRP A 105 1.92 10.89 9.51
CA TRP A 105 0.73 10.62 8.72
C TRP A 105 0.29 9.16 8.84
N LEU A 106 1.25 8.23 8.84
CA LEU A 106 0.98 6.81 9.01
C LEU A 106 0.40 6.51 10.41
N GLU A 107 0.94 7.13 11.45
CA GLU A 107 0.39 7.02 12.80
C GLU A 107 -1.05 7.53 12.89
N ASP A 108 -1.33 8.69 12.31
CA ASP A 108 -2.66 9.28 12.36
C ASP A 108 -3.67 8.50 11.52
N ALA A 109 -3.24 7.96 10.37
CA ALA A 109 -4.03 7.03 9.58
C ALA A 109 -4.39 5.77 10.38
N TRP A 110 -3.45 5.20 11.14
CA TRP A 110 -3.70 4.06 12.00
C TRP A 110 -4.66 4.40 13.16
N LYS A 111 -4.45 5.54 13.83
CA LYS A 111 -5.38 6.03 14.88
C LYS A 111 -6.79 6.20 14.31
N ALA A 112 -6.93 6.80 13.12
CA ALA A 112 -8.21 6.96 12.45
C ALA A 112 -8.85 5.61 12.08
N HIS A 113 -8.06 4.66 11.58
CA HIS A 113 -8.54 3.31 11.27
C HIS A 113 -9.06 2.58 12.52
N VAL A 114 -8.30 2.63 13.62
CA VAL A 114 -8.71 2.06 14.91
C VAL A 114 -9.98 2.75 15.44
N ARG A 115 -10.08 4.07 15.33
CA ARG A 115 -11.29 4.83 15.74
C ARG A 115 -12.52 4.46 14.91
N ARG A 116 -12.35 4.24 13.60
CA ARG A 116 -13.42 3.72 12.72
C ARG A 116 -13.84 2.32 13.12
N LYS A 117 -12.89 1.40 13.32
CA LYS A 117 -13.18 0.02 13.77
C LYS A 117 -13.90 -0.02 15.12
N ARG A 118 -13.67 0.97 15.99
CA ARG A 118 -14.35 1.11 17.30
C ARG A 118 -15.72 1.79 17.20
N GLY A 119 -16.22 2.07 16.00
CA GLY A 119 -17.53 2.68 15.78
C GLY A 119 -17.66 4.11 16.31
N SER A 120 -16.54 4.82 16.53
CA SER A 120 -16.55 6.16 17.14
C SER A 120 -17.29 7.21 16.30
N PHE A 121 -17.58 6.91 15.03
CA PHE A 121 -18.28 7.80 14.11
C PHE A 121 -19.69 7.31 13.74
N ASP A 122 -20.07 6.11 14.16
CA ASP A 122 -21.31 5.46 13.74
C ASP A 122 -22.54 6.24 14.23
N HIS A 123 -22.49 6.71 15.48
CA HIS A 123 -23.55 7.54 16.04
C HIS A 123 -23.76 8.85 15.26
N HIS A 124 -22.67 9.48 14.80
CA HIS A 124 -22.78 10.71 14.02
C HIS A 124 -23.32 10.45 12.62
N LEU A 125 -22.92 9.35 11.97
CA LEU A 125 -23.49 8.93 10.69
C LEU A 125 -24.98 8.61 10.79
N ASP A 126 -25.37 7.88 11.83
CA ASP A 126 -26.77 7.57 12.10
C ASP A 126 -27.60 8.85 12.32
N ALA A 127 -27.13 9.75 13.18
CA ALA A 127 -27.81 11.01 13.45
C ALA A 127 -27.90 11.92 12.20
N THR A 128 -26.86 11.94 11.38
CA THR A 128 -26.84 12.73 10.14
C THR A 128 -27.79 12.16 9.11
N PHE A 129 -27.79 10.83 8.93
CA PHE A 129 -28.73 10.16 8.02
C PHE A 129 -30.18 10.39 8.46
N GLU A 130 -30.48 10.17 9.75
CA GLU A 130 -31.84 10.37 10.27
C GLU A 130 -32.32 11.82 10.11
N LYS A 131 -31.40 12.79 10.21
CA LYS A 131 -31.69 14.22 10.01
C LYS A 131 -31.88 14.59 8.54
N GLU A 132 -30.98 14.14 7.65
CA GLU A 132 -30.98 14.54 6.24
C GLU A 132 -32.07 13.83 5.43
N TRP A 133 -32.34 12.56 5.74
CA TRP A 133 -33.38 11.77 5.07
C TRP A 133 -34.72 11.77 5.82
N ASN A 134 -34.77 12.32 7.04
CA ASN A 134 -35.96 12.37 7.88
C ASN A 134 -36.61 10.98 8.11
N VAL A 135 -35.79 9.94 8.21
CA VAL A 135 -36.19 8.54 8.40
C VAL A 135 -35.39 7.94 9.55
N ARG A 136 -36.04 7.19 10.45
CA ARG A 136 -35.37 6.43 11.52
C ARG A 136 -34.65 5.21 10.92
N LEU A 137 -33.36 5.00 11.24
CA LEU A 137 -32.68 3.78 10.78
C LEU A 137 -33.23 2.54 11.52
N PRO A 138 -33.64 1.48 10.81
CA PRO A 138 -33.98 0.20 11.42
C PRO A 138 -32.78 -0.41 12.18
N VAL A 139 -33.07 -1.04 13.33
CA VAL A 139 -32.05 -1.62 14.23
C VAL A 139 -31.22 -2.69 13.51
N ASP A 140 -31.84 -3.45 12.62
CA ASP A 140 -31.20 -4.53 11.86
C ASP A 140 -30.13 -4.02 10.87
N LEU A 141 -30.31 -2.79 10.38
CA LEU A 141 -29.34 -2.12 9.49
C LEU A 141 -28.16 -1.52 10.26
N LYS A 142 -28.38 -1.13 11.53
CA LYS A 142 -27.32 -0.65 12.43
C LYS A 142 -26.37 -1.79 12.82
N ALA A 143 -26.92 -2.99 13.06
CA ALA A 143 -26.15 -4.17 13.47
C ALA A 143 -25.25 -4.79 12.39
N ARG A 144 -25.47 -4.50 11.10
CA ARG A 144 -24.67 -5.04 9.98
C ARG A 144 -23.41 -4.24 9.64
N ARG A 145 -23.18 -3.09 10.28
CA ARG A 145 -22.10 -2.14 9.95
C ARG A 145 -20.83 -2.28 10.81
N SER A 146 -20.87 -3.08 11.88
CA SER A 146 -19.77 -3.30 12.83
C SER A 146 -18.78 -4.37 12.39
#